data_AF-A0A133VLM7-F1
#
_entry.id   AF-A0A133VLM7-F1
#
_cell.length_a   1.000
_cell.length_b   1.000
_cell.length_c   1.000
_cell.angle_alpha   90.00
_cell.angle_beta   90.00
_cell.angle_gamma   90.00
#
_symmetry.space_group_name_H-M   'P 1'
#
loop_
_entity.id
_entity.type
_entity.pdbx_description
1 polymer ?
#
loop_
_entity_poly.entity_id
_entity_poly.type
_entity_poly.pdbx_seq_one_letter_code
_entity_poly.pdbx_strand_id
1 'polypeptide(L)'
;MLPVAERGLDKKVGTSALTGSGSGWKMKKYKDSDWLRGNIQESEEIAETDKGLLLDYSRDLRLNGHSDARNYKLVIHMKKVAENSDVSLKKAGKEDVKDMVAWVLDRDLSSETVRDYKIAIRVFYKWLSNGVI
;
A
#
# COMPACT_ATOMS: atom_id res chain seq x y z
N MET A 1 -54.04 33.81 -8.53
CA MET A 1 -53.38 33.71 -9.84
C MET A 1 -52.06 34.45 -9.72
N LEU A 2 -50.95 33.71 -9.90
CA LEU A 2 -49.51 34.04 -9.77
C LEU A 2 -48.93 34.33 -8.35
N PRO A 3 -47.88 33.61 -7.91
CA PRO A 3 -47.16 33.88 -6.66
C PRO A 3 -46.03 34.91 -6.85
N VAL A 4 -45.85 35.71 -5.80
CA VAL A 4 -44.82 36.73 -5.61
C VAL A 4 -43.50 36.07 -5.22
N ALA A 5 -42.42 36.49 -5.88
CA ALA A 5 -41.05 36.18 -5.52
C ALA A 5 -40.66 36.90 -4.22
N GLU A 6 -40.18 36.17 -3.22
CA GLU A 6 -39.52 36.72 -2.04
C GLU A 6 -38.04 36.37 -2.01
N ARG A 7 -37.26 37.40 -1.67
CA ARG A 7 -35.80 37.45 -1.53
C ARG A 7 -35.40 36.97 -0.12
N GLY A 8 -34.20 36.42 0.01
CA GLY A 8 -33.58 36.14 1.32
C GLY A 8 -32.09 35.79 1.25
N LEU A 9 -31.27 36.84 1.18
CA LEU A 9 -29.89 36.97 1.71
C LEU A 9 -29.79 36.33 3.14
N ASP A 10 -28.71 35.82 3.74
CA ASP A 10 -27.26 35.87 3.53
C ASP A 10 -26.57 35.17 4.75
N LYS A 11 -25.33 34.69 4.57
CA LYS A 11 -24.27 34.42 5.58
C LYS A 11 -24.43 33.31 6.66
N LYS A 12 -23.52 32.32 6.57
CA LYS A 12 -22.24 32.20 7.33
C LYS A 12 -21.98 30.85 8.04
N VAL A 13 -20.71 30.45 7.90
CA VAL A 13 -19.85 29.69 8.82
C VAL A 13 -20.00 28.17 8.79
N GLY A 14 -18.89 27.52 8.44
CA GLY A 14 -18.75 26.07 8.42
C GLY A 14 -18.80 25.44 9.80
N THR A 15 -19.22 24.19 9.82
CA THR A 15 -18.89 23.26 10.89
C THR A 15 -18.60 21.90 10.27
N SER A 16 -17.49 21.33 10.73
CA SER A 16 -16.96 20.01 10.46
C SER A 16 -17.92 18.88 10.86
N ALA A 17 -17.62 17.70 10.31
CA ALA A 17 -17.74 16.37 10.92
C ALA A 17 -18.92 15.45 10.51
N LEU A 18 -18.51 14.42 9.75
CA LEU A 18 -18.78 12.98 9.94
C LEU A 18 -20.17 12.44 9.58
N THR A 19 -20.21 11.59 8.54
CA THR A 19 -20.65 10.17 8.66
C THR A 19 -20.05 9.36 7.52
N GLY A 20 -19.38 8.26 7.85
CA GLY A 20 -18.47 7.54 6.96
C GLY A 20 -19.10 6.81 5.77
N SER A 21 -18.25 6.54 4.78
CA SER A 21 -18.41 5.42 3.86
C SER A 21 -17.28 4.43 4.20
N GLY A 22 -17.52 3.42 5.02
CA GLY A 22 -18.41 2.34 4.62
C GLY A 22 -17.66 1.50 3.59
N SER A 23 -16.89 0.54 4.11
CA SER A 23 -16.44 -0.67 3.43
C SER A 23 -17.49 -1.18 2.45
N GLY A 24 -17.36 -0.79 1.20
CA GLY A 24 -18.48 -0.84 0.27
C GLY A 24 -17.95 -0.79 -1.13
N TRP A 25 -17.22 -1.84 -1.51
CA TRP A 25 -17.28 -2.53 -2.81
C TRP A 25 -16.43 -3.79 -2.66
N LYS A 26 -17.09 -4.85 -2.16
CA LYS A 26 -16.85 -6.26 -2.48
C LYS A 26 -15.48 -6.51 -3.16
N MET A 27 -14.41 -6.83 -2.44
CA MET A 27 -14.03 -8.21 -2.04
C MET A 27 -14.45 -9.33 -3.01
N LYS A 28 -14.70 -9.03 -4.29
CA LYS A 28 -15.21 -9.95 -5.30
C LYS A 28 -13.98 -10.48 -6.05
N LYS A 29 -13.41 -11.58 -5.54
CA LYS A 29 -12.10 -12.17 -5.92
C LYS A 29 -10.92 -11.30 -5.49
N TYR A 30 -10.12 -11.75 -4.52
CA TYR A 30 -8.73 -11.29 -4.42
C TYR A 30 -8.12 -11.43 -5.82
N LYS A 31 -7.52 -10.37 -6.33
CA LYS A 31 -6.80 -10.43 -7.60
C LYS A 31 -5.86 -11.63 -7.50
N ASP A 32 -6.03 -12.57 -8.42
CA ASP A 32 -5.39 -13.88 -8.41
C ASP A 32 -3.88 -13.75 -8.13
N SER A 33 -3.22 -14.81 -7.65
CA SER A 33 -1.75 -14.83 -7.58
C SER A 33 -1.11 -14.34 -8.89
N ASP A 34 -1.79 -14.63 -9.99
CA ASP A 34 -1.42 -14.29 -11.35
C ASP A 34 -1.49 -12.78 -11.61
N TRP A 35 -2.48 -12.06 -11.05
CA TRP A 35 -2.51 -10.61 -11.17
C TRP A 35 -1.38 -9.96 -10.39
N LEU A 36 -1.14 -10.41 -9.15
CA LEU A 36 -0.07 -9.82 -8.33
C LEU A 36 1.30 -10.04 -9.01
N ARG A 37 1.50 -11.25 -9.54
CA ARG A 37 2.66 -11.59 -10.36
C ARG A 37 2.77 -10.68 -11.59
N GLY A 38 1.71 -10.57 -12.39
CA GLY A 38 1.70 -9.71 -13.58
C GLY A 38 1.99 -8.25 -13.24
N ASN A 39 1.36 -7.72 -12.19
CA ASN A 39 1.56 -6.34 -11.77
C ASN A 39 2.99 -6.02 -11.32
N ILE A 40 3.69 -6.99 -10.72
CA ILE A 40 5.11 -6.85 -10.37
C ILE A 40 5.98 -6.94 -11.63
N GLN A 41 5.72 -7.92 -12.49
CA GLN A 41 6.52 -8.16 -13.70
C GLN A 41 6.44 -7.00 -14.70
N GLU A 42 5.25 -6.42 -14.87
CA GLU A 42 4.97 -5.30 -15.79
C GLU A 42 5.49 -3.94 -15.29
N SER A 43 5.97 -3.84 -14.04
CA SER A 43 6.43 -2.57 -13.48
C SER A 43 7.76 -2.14 -14.08
N GLU A 44 7.82 -1.00 -14.77
CA GLU A 44 9.08 -0.47 -15.34
C GLU A 44 9.96 0.20 -14.28
N GLU A 45 9.35 0.69 -13.19
CA GLU A 45 10.01 1.38 -12.08
C GLU A 45 10.74 0.44 -11.09
N ILE A 46 10.66 -0.88 -11.28
CA ILE A 46 11.27 -1.86 -10.37
C ILE A 46 12.37 -2.59 -11.11
N ALA A 47 13.57 -2.64 -10.52
CA ALA A 47 14.66 -3.45 -11.04
C ALA A 47 14.27 -4.94 -11.11
N GLU A 48 14.68 -5.65 -12.17
CA GLU A 48 14.35 -7.08 -12.37
C GLU A 48 14.74 -7.96 -11.16
N THR A 49 15.84 -7.64 -10.47
CA THR A 49 16.27 -8.35 -9.26
C THR A 49 15.26 -8.21 -8.12
N ASP A 50 14.65 -7.04 -8.00
CA ASP A 50 13.70 -6.74 -6.93
C ASP A 50 12.31 -7.29 -7.28
N LYS A 51 11.96 -7.36 -8.57
CA LYS A 51 10.78 -8.11 -9.03
C LYS A 51 10.85 -9.58 -8.60
N GLY A 52 11.98 -10.24 -8.88
CA GLY A 52 12.22 -11.62 -8.44
C GLY A 52 12.09 -11.76 -6.92
N LEU A 53 12.69 -10.84 -6.17
CA LEU A 53 12.65 -10.85 -4.72
C LEU A 53 11.23 -10.70 -4.14
N LEU A 54 10.39 -9.84 -4.73
CA LEU A 54 9.00 -9.67 -4.33
C LEU A 54 8.14 -10.91 -4.64
N LEU A 55 8.44 -11.62 -5.73
CA LEU A 55 7.76 -12.87 -6.08
C LEU A 55 8.15 -14.01 -5.14
N ASP A 56 9.44 -14.13 -4.79
CA ASP A 56 9.92 -15.09 -3.81
C ASP A 56 9.31 -14.81 -2.43
N TYR A 57 9.29 -13.53 -2.01
CA TYR A 57 8.63 -13.10 -0.78
C TYR A 57 7.14 -13.49 -0.78
N SER A 58 6.42 -13.23 -1.88
CA SER A 58 5.03 -13.61 -2.04
C SER A 58 4.83 -15.12 -1.92
N ARG A 59 5.67 -15.93 -2.57
CA ARG A 59 5.62 -17.39 -2.48
C ARG A 59 5.81 -17.86 -1.04
N ASP A 60 6.83 -17.37 -0.37
CA ASP A 60 7.20 -17.81 0.98
C ASP A 60 6.17 -17.38 2.03
N LEU A 61 5.52 -16.22 1.86
CA LEU A 61 4.38 -15.85 2.71
C LEU A 61 3.25 -16.89 2.62
N ARG A 62 2.95 -17.42 1.42
CA ARG A 62 1.92 -18.47 1.26
C ARG A 62 2.36 -19.77 1.92
N LEU A 63 3.62 -20.17 1.72
CA LEU A 63 4.18 -21.39 2.34
C LEU A 63 4.14 -21.31 3.88
N ASN A 64 4.31 -20.10 4.44
CA ASN A 64 4.18 -19.83 5.87
C ASN A 64 2.72 -19.68 6.36
N GLY A 65 1.73 -19.99 5.53
CA GLY A 65 0.31 -20.00 5.93
C GLY A 65 -0.36 -18.63 5.98
N HIS A 66 0.23 -17.58 5.41
CA HIS A 66 -0.45 -16.29 5.29
C HIS A 66 -1.62 -16.38 4.31
N SER A 67 -2.76 -15.79 4.68
CA SER A 67 -3.92 -15.67 3.77
C SER A 67 -3.58 -14.84 2.53
N ASP A 68 -4.28 -15.09 1.41
CA ASP A 68 -4.11 -14.32 0.17
C ASP A 68 -4.26 -12.81 0.40
N ALA A 69 -5.22 -12.41 1.24
CA ALA A 69 -5.44 -11.03 1.62
C ALA A 69 -4.20 -10.41 2.31
N ARG A 70 -3.60 -11.15 3.24
CA ARG A 70 -2.44 -10.68 3.99
C ARG A 70 -1.20 -10.64 3.10
N ASN A 71 -1.02 -11.67 2.28
CA ASN A 71 0.03 -11.72 1.27
C ASN A 71 -0.04 -10.52 0.34
N TYR A 72 -1.19 -10.34 -0.33
CA TYR A 72 -1.45 -9.24 -1.24
C TYR A 72 -1.11 -7.90 -0.60
N LYS A 73 -1.60 -7.66 0.63
CA LYS A 73 -1.37 -6.41 1.34
C LYS A 73 0.12 -6.16 1.61
N LEU A 74 0.86 -7.17 2.06
CA LEU A 74 2.30 -7.03 2.32
C LEU A 74 3.07 -6.74 1.03
N VAL A 75 2.81 -7.53 -0.02
CA VAL A 75 3.56 -7.46 -1.28
C VAL A 75 3.26 -6.16 -2.02
N ILE A 76 2.00 -5.69 -2.08
CA ILE A 76 1.66 -4.46 -2.81
C ILE A 76 2.27 -3.20 -2.15
N HIS A 77 2.41 -3.20 -0.82
CA HIS A 77 3.06 -2.08 -0.13
C HIS A 77 4.58 -2.12 -0.37
N MET A 78 5.19 -3.31 -0.36
CA MET A 78 6.60 -3.46 -0.70
C MET A 78 6.89 -3.13 -2.17
N LYS A 79 6.00 -3.49 -3.09
CA LYS A 79 6.09 -3.08 -4.50
C LYS A 79 6.20 -1.57 -4.62
N LYS A 80 5.29 -0.82 -3.97
CA LYS A 80 5.30 0.64 -3.99
C LYS A 80 6.56 1.25 -3.39
N VAL A 81 7.10 0.62 -2.35
CA VAL A 81 8.40 1.01 -1.78
C VAL A 81 9.52 0.78 -2.80
N ALA A 82 9.52 -0.36 -3.50
CA ALA A 82 10.50 -0.67 -4.53
C ALA A 82 10.44 0.31 -5.72
N GLU A 83 9.25 0.68 -6.16
CA GLU A 83 9.03 1.68 -7.22
C GLU A 83 9.57 3.08 -6.87
N ASN A 84 9.82 3.36 -5.59
CA ASN A 84 10.25 4.68 -5.10
C ASN A 84 11.58 4.61 -4.35
N SER A 85 12.35 3.55 -4.56
CA SER A 85 13.65 3.36 -3.93
C SER A 85 14.75 3.43 -4.98
N ASP A 86 15.75 4.28 -4.74
CA ASP A 86 16.95 4.36 -5.57
C ASP A 86 17.92 3.19 -5.32
N VAL A 87 17.70 2.43 -4.24
CA VAL A 87 18.53 1.31 -3.82
C VAL A 87 17.77 0.01 -3.96
N SER A 88 18.44 -1.04 -4.47
CA SER A 88 17.86 -2.38 -4.53
C SER A 88 17.46 -2.86 -3.14
N LEU A 89 16.25 -3.43 -3.03
CA LEU A 89 15.70 -3.97 -1.78
C LEU A 89 16.65 -4.95 -1.08
N LYS A 90 17.41 -5.74 -1.85
CA LYS A 90 18.37 -6.72 -1.31
C LYS A 90 19.64 -6.07 -0.74
N LYS A 91 20.03 -4.92 -1.27
CA LYS A 91 21.26 -4.19 -0.88
C LYS A 91 21.00 -3.09 0.15
N ALA A 92 19.74 -2.70 0.32
CA ALA A 92 19.32 -1.66 1.26
C ALA A 92 19.84 -1.96 2.68
N GLY A 93 20.67 -1.04 3.18
CA GLY A 93 21.14 -1.02 4.55
C GLY A 93 20.15 -0.33 5.48
N LYS A 94 20.56 -0.15 6.74
CA LYS A 94 19.70 0.43 7.77
C LYS A 94 19.20 1.84 7.44
N GLU A 95 20.06 2.69 6.88
CA GLU A 95 19.69 4.07 6.54
C GLU A 95 18.76 4.10 5.32
N ASP A 96 19.03 3.31 4.29
CA ASP A 96 18.12 3.19 3.13
C ASP A 96 16.70 2.76 3.55
N VAL A 97 16.58 1.81 4.49
CA VAL A 97 15.28 1.38 5.04
C VAL A 97 14.59 2.50 5.81
N LYS A 98 15.33 3.37 6.51
CA LYS A 98 14.74 4.55 7.16
C LYS A 98 14.25 5.54 6.12
N ASP A 99 14.99 5.73 5.03
CA ASP A 99 14.60 6.64 3.94
C ASP A 99 13.33 6.13 3.24
N MET A 100 13.19 4.82 3.05
CA MET A 100 11.92 4.22 2.59
C MET A 100 10.76 4.53 3.55
N VAL A 101 10.99 4.45 4.87
CA VAL A 101 9.96 4.79 5.86
C VAL A 101 9.68 6.29 5.89
N ALA A 102 10.69 7.14 5.71
CA ALA A 102 10.54 8.58 5.63
C ALA A 102 9.70 8.97 4.41
N TRP A 103 9.97 8.37 3.25
CA TRP A 103 9.15 8.53 2.05
C TRP A 103 7.68 8.14 2.29
N VAL A 104 7.40 7.06 3.03
CA VAL A 104 6.02 6.71 3.41
C VAL A 104 5.36 7.80 4.27
N LEU A 105 6.13 8.39 5.20
CA LEU A 105 5.63 9.41 6.13
C LEU A 105 5.40 10.78 5.49
N ASP A 106 6.14 11.10 4.43
CA ASP A 106 6.01 12.35 3.68
C ASP A 106 4.74 12.38 2.79
N ARG A 107 4.14 11.22 2.56
CA ARG A 107 2.91 11.09 1.77
C ARG A 107 1.67 11.44 2.59
N ASP A 108 0.69 12.05 1.94
CA ASP A 108 -0.66 12.27 2.50
C ASP A 108 -1.44 10.94 2.59
N LEU A 109 -1.14 10.15 3.62
CA LEU A 109 -1.71 8.84 3.88
C LEU A 109 -2.38 8.80 5.25
N SER A 110 -3.42 7.98 5.39
CA SER A 110 -4.02 7.72 6.70
C SER A 110 -3.01 7.05 7.64
N SER A 111 -3.17 7.26 8.94
CA SER A 111 -2.33 6.64 9.98
C SER A 111 -2.34 5.10 9.89
N GLU A 112 -3.48 4.51 9.51
CA GLU A 112 -3.62 3.08 9.26
C GLU A 112 -2.77 2.62 8.06
N THR A 113 -2.79 3.38 6.97
CA THR A 113 -2.01 3.07 5.77
C THR A 113 -0.51 3.18 6.06
N VAL A 114 -0.08 4.24 6.75
CA VAL A 114 1.31 4.40 7.21
C VAL A 114 1.74 3.21 8.07
N ARG A 115 0.86 2.75 8.98
CA ARG A 115 1.11 1.57 9.81
C ARG A 115 1.25 0.31 8.96
N ASP A 116 0.42 0.13 7.94
CA ASP A 116 0.49 -1.03 7.04
C ASP A 116 1.81 -1.06 6.26
N TYR A 117 2.26 0.09 5.72
CA TYR A 117 3.58 0.20 5.09
C TYR A 117 4.71 -0.16 6.05
N LYS A 118 4.72 0.42 7.26
CA LYS A 118 5.75 0.12 8.27
C LYS A 118 5.79 -1.37 8.63
N ILE A 119 4.63 -2.02 8.68
CA ILE A 119 4.55 -3.46 8.91
C ILE A 119 5.07 -4.24 7.69
N ALA A 120 4.70 -3.85 6.47
CA ALA A 120 5.20 -4.49 5.26
C ALA A 120 6.72 -4.45 5.16
N ILE A 121 7.32 -3.27 5.34
CA ILE A 121 8.78 -3.06 5.37
C ILE A 121 9.42 -3.96 6.42
N ARG A 122 8.90 -3.93 7.66
CA ARG A 122 9.45 -4.74 8.76
C ARG A 122 9.41 -6.24 8.47
N VAL A 123 8.27 -6.75 8.01
CA VAL A 123 8.09 -8.19 7.77
C VAL A 123 8.96 -8.63 6.59
N PHE A 124 9.07 -7.79 5.56
CA PHE A 124 9.92 -8.06 4.40
C PHE A 124 11.40 -8.18 4.79
N TYR A 125 11.96 -7.19 5.51
CA TYR A 125 13.37 -7.25 5.91
C TYR A 125 13.65 -8.34 6.96
N LYS A 126 12.66 -8.70 7.78
CA LYS A 126 12.76 -9.88 8.65
C LYS A 126 12.79 -11.19 7.86
N TRP A 127 11.98 -11.31 6.81
CA TRP A 127 12.03 -12.46 5.91
C TRP A 127 13.40 -12.54 5.21
N LEU A 128 13.89 -11.41 4.69
CA LEU A 128 15.19 -11.33 4.03
C LEU A 128 16.35 -11.72 4.96
N SER A 129 16.30 -11.34 6.23
CA SER A 129 17.32 -11.70 7.22
C SER A 129 17.30 -13.16 7.65
N ASN A 130 16.14 -13.81 7.57
CA ASN A 130 15.96 -15.20 8.01
C ASN A 130 16.36 -16.23 6.94
N GLY A 131 16.69 -15.77 5.73
CA GLY A 131 17.00 -16.63 4.58
C GLY A 131 15.73 -17.13 3.88
N VAL A 132 15.87 -17.45 2.59
CA VAL A 132 14.86 -18.16 1.81
C VAL A 132 14.78 -19.58 2.39
N ILE A 133 13.61 -19.98 2.89
CA ILE A 133 13.36 -21.33 3.42
C ILE A 133 13.33 -22.34 2.28
#